data_AF-A0A0B0PIU4-F1
#
_entry.id   AF-A0A0B0PIU4-F1
#
_cell.length_a   1.000
_cell.length_b   1.000
_cell.length_c   1.000
_cell.angle_alpha   90.00
_cell.angle_beta   90.00
_cell.angle_gamma   90.00
#
_symmetry.space_group_name_H-M   'P 1'
#
loop_
_entity.id
_entity.type
_entity.pdbx_description
1 polymer ?
#
loop_
_entity_poly.entity_id
_entity_poly.type
_entity_poly.pdbx_seq_one_letter_code
_entity_poly.pdbx_strand_id
1 'polypeptide(L)'
;MFCFLLGALSIYILCFVIATIERYKKASDSSNTGSVAEVNAQFYQQEAEKLRNQIRNLQNTNRHMLGESVGGLPMKEFKSLESRLEKGISRIRSKKNELLFAEIEYMQKKVSIFFRSCCCHTFSRLPPCLGSCHIVSIHALSI
;
A
#
# COMPACT_ATOMS: atom_id res chain seq x y z
N MET A 1 42.76 -63.82 34.95
CA MET A 1 42.97 -63.81 33.48
C MET A 1 41.70 -63.46 32.71
N PHE A 2 40.57 -64.16 32.94
CA PHE A 2 39.29 -63.91 32.25
C PHE A 2 38.71 -62.49 32.39
N CYS A 3 38.67 -61.90 33.60
CA CYS A 3 38.16 -60.53 33.77
C CYS A 3 38.99 -59.47 33.05
N PHE A 4 40.30 -59.70 32.87
CA PHE A 4 41.19 -58.76 32.19
C PHE A 4 40.95 -58.75 30.68
N LEU A 5 40.70 -59.94 30.10
CA LEU A 5 40.33 -60.11 28.69
C LEU A 5 38.94 -59.52 28.39
N LEU A 6 37.96 -59.70 29.29
CA LEU A 6 36.63 -59.10 29.17
C LEU A 6 36.68 -57.56 29.17
N GLY A 7 37.49 -56.96 30.05
CA GLY A 7 37.70 -55.51 30.08
C GLY A 7 38.37 -54.98 28.81
N ALA A 8 39.39 -55.66 28.30
CA ALA A 8 40.06 -55.29 27.06
C ALA A 8 39.11 -55.35 25.84
N LEU A 9 38.24 -56.37 25.79
CA LEU A 9 37.25 -56.52 24.72
C LEU A 9 36.20 -55.40 24.75
N SER A 10 35.73 -55.01 25.94
CA SER A 10 34.73 -53.94 26.06
C SER A 10 35.28 -52.59 25.62
N ILE A 11 36.55 -52.32 25.96
CA ILE A 11 37.25 -51.09 25.55
C ILE A 11 37.44 -51.05 24.03
N TYR A 12 37.82 -52.20 23.43
CA TYR A 12 37.98 -52.31 21.98
C TYR A 12 36.65 -52.04 21.24
N ILE A 13 35.57 -52.69 21.68
CA ILE A 13 34.23 -52.50 21.08
C ILE A 13 33.78 -51.04 21.23
N LEU A 14 33.96 -50.44 22.41
CA LEU A 14 33.58 -49.05 22.64
C LEU A 14 34.36 -48.10 21.73
N CYS A 15 35.68 -48.29 21.59
CA CYS A 15 36.52 -47.47 20.72
C CYS A 15 36.13 -47.61 19.24
N PHE A 16 35.83 -48.83 18.79
CA PHE A 16 35.37 -49.10 17.42
C PHE A 16 34.04 -48.43 17.11
N VAL A 17 33.07 -48.51 18.02
CA VAL A 17 31.75 -47.89 17.87
C VAL A 17 31.87 -46.37 17.82
N ILE A 18 32.66 -45.77 18.72
CA ILE A 18 32.92 -44.32 18.72
C ILE A 18 33.55 -43.87 17.39
N ALA A 19 34.59 -44.57 16.94
CA ALA A 19 35.27 -44.24 15.68
C ALA A 19 34.34 -44.38 14.46
N THR A 20 33.42 -45.35 14.49
CA THR A 20 32.45 -45.55 13.41
C THR A 20 31.40 -44.45 13.41
N ILE A 21 30.84 -44.08 14.56
CA ILE A 21 29.91 -42.95 14.70
C ILE A 21 30.54 -41.66 14.19
N GLU A 22 31.80 -41.41 14.55
CA GLU A 22 32.53 -40.20 14.14
C GLU A 22 32.75 -40.15 12.63
N ARG A 23 33.07 -41.28 11.98
CA ARG A 23 33.17 -41.35 10.51
C ARG A 23 31.82 -41.11 9.83
N TYR A 24 30.73 -41.66 10.36
CA TYR A 24 29.39 -41.45 9.80
C TYR A 24 28.95 -39.99 9.94
N LYS A 25 29.22 -39.35 11.09
CA LYS A 25 28.93 -37.94 11.31
C LYS A 25 29.74 -37.04 10.36
N LYS A 26 31.03 -37.32 10.20
CA LYS A 26 31.88 -36.58 9.26
C LYS A 26 31.46 -36.79 7.79
N ALA A 27 31.00 -37.98 7.44
CA ALA A 27 30.44 -38.26 6.12
C ALA A 27 29.11 -37.56 5.88
N SER A 28 28.21 -37.48 6.88
CA SER A 28 26.98 -36.70 6.77
C SER A 28 27.26 -35.20 6.64
N ASP A 29 28.20 -34.69 7.42
CA ASP A 29 28.64 -33.29 7.37
C ASP A 29 29.42 -32.97 6.07
N SER A 30 29.96 -33.98 5.37
CA SER A 30 30.61 -33.79 4.05
C SER A 30 29.62 -33.68 2.88
N SER A 31 28.35 -34.02 3.10
CA SER A 31 27.26 -33.72 2.14
C SER A 31 26.84 -32.24 2.15
N ASN A 32 27.52 -31.41 2.94
CA ASN A 32 27.22 -30.00 3.21
C ASN A 32 27.55 -29.04 2.06
N THR A 33 27.26 -29.43 0.81
CA THR A 33 26.57 -28.47 -0.05
C THR A 33 25.20 -28.31 0.58
N GLY A 34 24.99 -27.24 1.35
CA GLY A 34 23.82 -27.05 2.22
C GLY A 34 22.56 -27.67 1.63
N SER A 35 21.88 -28.50 2.41
CA SER A 35 20.68 -29.23 1.99
C SER A 35 19.76 -28.30 1.18
N VAL A 36 19.06 -28.82 0.17
CA VAL A 36 18.09 -28.04 -0.62
C VAL A 36 17.12 -27.25 0.29
N ALA A 37 16.80 -27.81 1.46
CA ALA A 37 15.99 -27.14 2.48
C ALA A 37 16.67 -25.91 3.11
N GLU A 38 17.98 -25.96 3.34
CA GLU A 38 18.78 -24.88 3.92
C GLU A 38 18.98 -23.74 2.91
N VAL A 39 19.26 -24.07 1.64
CA VAL A 39 19.33 -23.09 0.54
C VAL A 39 17.99 -22.37 0.35
N ASN A 40 16.87 -23.11 0.39
CA ASN A 40 15.54 -22.52 0.33
C ASN A 40 15.24 -21.63 1.54
N ALA A 41 15.64 -22.05 2.75
CA ALA A 41 15.46 -21.25 3.96
C ALA A 41 16.22 -19.92 3.87
N GLN A 42 17.48 -19.95 3.41
CA GLN A 42 18.28 -18.74 3.18
C GLN A 42 17.67 -17.84 2.11
N PHE A 43 17.17 -18.40 1.01
CA PHE A 43 16.48 -17.65 -0.04
C PHE A 43 15.27 -16.88 0.51
N TYR A 44 14.40 -17.55 1.27
CA TYR A 44 13.23 -16.89 1.87
C TYR A 44 13.60 -15.86 2.93
N GLN A 45 14.69 -16.07 3.68
CA GLN A 45 15.21 -15.06 4.60
C GLN A 45 15.66 -13.81 3.86
N GLN A 46 16.38 -13.94 2.74
CA GLN A 46 16.82 -12.82 1.92
C GLN A 46 15.65 -12.06 1.30
N GLU A 47 14.65 -12.76 0.75
CA GLU A 47 13.45 -12.10 0.21
C GLU A 47 12.63 -11.41 1.32
N ALA A 48 12.54 -12.00 2.50
CA ALA A 48 11.91 -11.34 3.65
C ALA A 48 12.66 -10.05 4.06
N GLU A 49 13.99 -10.06 4.06
CA GLU A 49 14.79 -8.88 4.35
C GLU A 49 14.63 -7.78 3.28
N LYS A 50 14.61 -8.18 2.02
CA LYS A 50 14.34 -7.27 0.90
C LYS A 50 12.97 -6.60 1.03
N LEU A 51 11.92 -7.36 1.34
CA LEU A 51 10.59 -6.82 1.60
C LEU A 51 10.58 -5.87 2.80
N ARG A 52 11.25 -6.22 3.90
CA ARG A 52 11.38 -5.34 5.07
C ARG A 52 12.06 -4.02 4.73
N ASN A 53 13.10 -4.05 3.89
CA ASN A 53 13.78 -2.85 3.43
C ASN A 53 12.88 -2.00 2.51
N GLN A 54 12.12 -2.63 1.61
CA GLN A 54 11.12 -1.92 0.79
C GLN A 54 10.05 -1.22 1.64
N ILE A 55 9.53 -1.91 2.66
CA ILE A 55 8.56 -1.33 3.61
C ILE A 55 9.16 -0.11 4.30
N ARG A 56 10.40 -0.22 4.81
CA ARG A 56 11.09 0.88 5.49
C ARG A 56 11.29 2.08 4.56
N ASN A 57 11.65 1.84 3.30
CA ASN A 57 11.81 2.88 2.29
C ASN A 57 10.48 3.56 1.96
N LEU A 58 9.39 2.79 1.83
CA LEU A 58 8.05 3.35 1.60
C LEU A 58 7.59 4.20 2.79
N GLN A 59 7.81 3.74 4.02
CA GLN A 59 7.49 4.50 5.23
C GLN A 59 8.28 5.80 5.30
N ASN A 60 9.59 5.77 5.02
CA ASN A 60 10.42 6.98 4.95
C ASN A 60 9.91 7.96 3.90
N THR A 61 9.60 7.45 2.70
CA THR A 61 9.05 8.27 1.61
C THR A 61 7.73 8.91 2.03
N ASN A 62 6.86 8.17 2.73
CA ASN A 62 5.59 8.70 3.21
C ASN A 62 5.78 9.82 4.24
N ARG A 63 6.68 9.62 5.22
CA ARG A 63 7.05 10.67 6.18
C ARG A 63 7.54 11.93 5.49
N HIS A 64 8.44 11.80 4.51
CA HIS A 64 8.93 12.96 3.75
C HIS A 64 7.80 13.66 3.00
N MET A 65 6.87 12.91 2.38
CA MET A 65 5.69 13.50 1.72
C MET A 65 4.77 14.24 2.70
N LEU A 66 4.74 13.83 3.97
CA LEU A 66 4.01 14.51 5.04
C LEU A 66 4.76 15.71 5.64
N GLY A 67 5.98 15.98 5.17
CA GLY A 67 6.82 17.05 5.71
C GLY A 67 7.57 16.66 7.00
N GLU A 68 7.64 15.38 7.33
CA GLU A 68 8.38 14.86 8.48
C GLU A 68 9.82 14.46 8.09
N SER A 69 10.77 14.63 9.01
CA SER A 69 12.18 14.21 8.85
C SER A 69 12.90 14.75 7.59
N VAL A 70 12.44 15.89 7.05
CA VAL A 70 12.92 16.42 5.76
C VAL A 70 14.26 17.16 5.86
N GLY A 71 14.64 17.62 7.07
CA GLY A 71 15.85 18.43 7.30
C GLY A 71 17.18 17.71 6.99
N GLY A 72 17.17 16.38 6.85
CA GLY A 72 18.34 15.59 6.47
C GLY A 72 18.49 15.33 4.97
N LEU A 73 17.52 15.76 4.14
CA LEU A 73 17.56 15.50 2.70
C LEU A 73 18.53 16.45 1.98
N PRO A 74 19.33 15.97 1.02
CA PRO A 74 20.15 16.85 0.20
C PRO A 74 19.25 17.72 -0.69
N MET A 75 19.74 18.92 -1.05
CA MET A 75 18.99 19.91 -1.84
C MET A 75 18.34 19.35 -3.11
N LYS A 76 19.01 18.41 -3.81
CA LYS A 76 18.46 17.76 -5.01
C LYS A 76 17.22 16.92 -4.71
N GLU A 77 17.25 16.12 -3.64
CA GLU A 77 16.13 15.28 -3.22
C GLU A 77 15.00 16.13 -2.65
N PHE A 78 15.33 17.19 -1.90
CA PHE A 78 14.37 18.16 -1.39
C PHE A 78 13.56 18.81 -2.52
N LYS A 79 14.24 19.33 -3.56
CA LYS A 79 13.56 19.90 -4.74
C LYS A 79 12.71 18.87 -5.49
N SER A 80 13.16 17.62 -5.54
CA SER A 80 12.37 16.55 -6.16
C SER A 80 11.08 16.27 -5.37
N LEU A 81 11.17 16.24 -4.05
CA LEU A 81 10.03 16.07 -3.14
C LEU A 81 9.03 17.22 -3.30
N GLU A 82 9.51 18.47 -3.29
CA GLU A 82 8.70 19.68 -3.50
C GLU A 82 7.93 19.60 -4.83
N SER A 83 8.63 19.33 -5.94
CA SER A 83 7.99 19.22 -7.26
C SER A 83 6.92 18.12 -7.32
N ARG A 84 7.13 17.00 -6.61
CA ARG A 84 6.14 15.93 -6.52
C ARG A 84 4.90 16.38 -5.75
N LEU A 85 5.08 17.08 -4.63
CA LEU A 85 4.00 17.62 -3.81
C LEU A 85 3.19 18.68 -4.57
N GLU A 86 3.85 19.62 -5.24
CA GLU A 86 3.19 20.64 -6.06
C GLU A 86 2.31 20.02 -7.14
N LYS A 87 2.84 19.03 -7.88
CA LYS A 87 2.07 18.30 -8.90
C LYS A 87 0.89 17.55 -8.30
N GLY A 88 1.08 16.91 -7.14
CA GLY A 88 0.01 16.21 -6.42
C GLY A 88 -1.11 17.15 -5.99
N ILE A 89 -0.76 18.27 -5.35
CA ILE A 89 -1.71 19.30 -4.91
C ILE A 89 -2.46 19.89 -6.10
N SER A 90 -1.76 20.19 -7.19
CA SER A 90 -2.38 20.70 -8.42
C SER A 90 -3.44 19.74 -8.95
N ARG A 91 -3.13 18.44 -9.06
CA ARG A 91 -4.09 17.41 -9.49
C ARG A 91 -5.30 17.30 -8.56
N ILE A 92 -5.09 17.35 -7.25
CA ILE A 92 -6.17 17.30 -6.26
C ILE A 92 -7.10 18.52 -6.43
N ARG A 93 -6.55 19.72 -6.57
CA ARG A 93 -7.32 20.94 -6.79
C ARG A 93 -8.12 20.88 -8.09
N SER A 94 -7.50 20.47 -9.19
CA SER A 94 -8.17 20.30 -10.47
C SER A 94 -9.35 19.31 -10.37
N LYS A 95 -9.13 18.15 -9.74
CA LYS A 95 -10.20 17.15 -9.60
C LYS A 95 -11.31 17.64 -8.68
N LYS A 96 -10.97 18.32 -7.59
CA LYS A 96 -11.96 18.92 -6.69
C LYS A 96 -12.81 19.95 -7.42
N ASN A 97 -12.20 20.81 -8.23
CA ASN A 97 -12.92 21.81 -9.02
C ASN A 97 -13.84 21.15 -10.05
N GLU A 98 -13.36 20.14 -10.78
CA GLU A 98 -14.18 19.37 -11.73
C GLU A 98 -15.44 18.79 -11.06
N LEU A 99 -15.28 18.16 -9.89
CA LEU A 99 -16.40 17.60 -9.13
C LEU A 99 -17.34 18.68 -8.59
N LEU A 100 -16.80 19.80 -8.11
CA LEU A 100 -17.62 20.93 -7.65
C LEU A 100 -18.46 21.52 -8.79
N PHE A 101 -17.89 21.69 -9.98
CA PHE A 101 -18.64 22.17 -11.14
C PHE A 101 -19.74 21.19 -11.56
N ALA A 102 -19.46 19.89 -11.55
CA ALA A 102 -20.47 18.88 -11.82
C ALA A 102 -21.63 18.90 -10.80
N GLU A 103 -21.32 19.09 -9.52
CA GLU A 103 -22.34 19.20 -8.46
C GLU A 103 -23.18 20.48 -8.62
N ILE A 104 -22.55 21.62 -8.94
CA ILE A 104 -23.26 22.88 -9.20
C ILE A 104 -24.23 22.72 -10.38
N GLU A 105 -23.76 22.15 -11.49
CA GLU A 105 -24.58 21.92 -12.68
C GLU A 105 -25.77 20.98 -12.36
N TYR A 106 -25.51 19.91 -11.61
CA TYR A 106 -26.53 18.98 -11.16
C TYR A 106 -27.61 19.68 -10.31
N MET A 107 -27.19 20.51 -9.35
CA MET A 107 -28.10 21.27 -8.49
C MET A 107 -28.91 22.30 -9.28
N GLN A 108 -28.28 23.05 -10.19
CA GLN A 108 -28.97 24.01 -11.06
C GLN A 108 -30.03 23.32 -11.93
N LYS A 109 -29.71 22.14 -12.47
CA LYS A 109 -30.67 21.34 -13.25
C LYS A 109 -31.86 20.89 -12.42
N LYS A 110 -31.64 20.45 -11.17
CA LYS A 110 -32.73 20.10 -10.24
C LYS A 110 -33.65 21.28 -9.95
N VAL A 111 -33.06 22.45 -9.68
CA VAL A 111 -33.81 23.69 -9.43
C VAL A 111 -34.65 24.06 -10.66
N SER A 112 -34.07 24.00 -11.86
CA SER A 112 -34.78 24.24 -13.13
C SER A 112 -35.96 23.28 -13.34
N ILE A 113 -35.77 21.98 -13.08
CA ILE A 113 -36.84 20.98 -13.16
C ILE A 113 -37.93 21.25 -12.12
N PHE A 114 -37.55 21.59 -10.89
CA PHE A 114 -38.50 21.91 -9.82
C PHE A 114 -39.38 23.11 -10.16
N PHE A 115 -38.78 24.22 -10.61
CA PHE A 115 -39.52 25.39 -11.07
C PHE A 115 -40.45 25.07 -12.24
N ARG A 116 -39.99 24.27 -13.21
CA ARG A 116 -40.82 23.83 -14.34
C ARG A 116 -42.01 22.99 -13.90
N SER A 117 -41.82 22.05 -12.97
CA SER A 117 -42.88 21.18 -12.43
C SER A 117 -43.91 21.97 -11.60
N CYS A 118 -43.46 22.93 -10.78
CA CYS A 118 -44.33 23.75 -9.95
C CYS A 118 -45.17 24.73 -10.79
N CYS A 119 -44.60 25.31 -11.85
CA CYS A 119 -45.37 26.06 -12.85
C CYS A 119 -46.45 25.20 -13.51
N CYS A 120 -46.16 23.95 -13.87
CA CYS A 120 -47.16 23.05 -14.48
C CYS A 120 -48.31 22.68 -13.53
N HIS A 121 -48.04 22.39 -12.25
CA HIS A 121 -49.09 22.02 -11.27
C HIS A 121 -49.94 23.20 -10.80
N THR A 122 -49.35 24.39 -10.68
CA THR A 122 -50.11 25.59 -10.25
C THR A 122 -51.07 26.06 -11.34
N PHE A 123 -50.72 25.86 -12.62
CA PHE A 123 -51.57 26.20 -13.76
C PHE A 123 -52.76 25.26 -13.96
N SER A 124 -52.78 24.08 -13.32
CA SER A 124 -53.91 23.14 -13.42
C SER A 124 -55.05 23.42 -12.43
N ARG A 125 -54.86 24.32 -11.45
CA ARG A 125 -55.85 24.64 -10.40
C ARG A 125 -56.18 26.12 -10.24
N LEU A 126 -55.54 27.05 -10.96
CA LEU A 126 -55.86 28.48 -10.95
C LEU A 126 -56.36 28.95 -12.33
N PRO A 127 -57.32 29.89 -12.40
CA PRO A 127 -57.73 30.49 -13.67
C PRO A 127 -56.55 31.20 -14.34
N PRO A 128 -56.55 31.37 -15.68
CA PRO A 128 -55.42 31.89 -16.43
C PRO A 128 -55.20 33.37 -16.11
N CYS A 129 -54.38 33.64 -15.10
CA CYS A 129 -53.87 34.98 -14.83
C CYS A 129 -52.77 35.28 -15.85
N LEU A 130 -53.14 36.10 -16.83
CA LEU A 130 -52.29 36.77 -17.80
C LEU A 130 -50.96 37.26 -17.19
N GLY A 131 -49.84 36.80 -17.75
CA GLY A 131 -48.71 37.70 -18.03
C GLY A 131 -47.55 37.82 -17.05
N SER A 132 -47.34 36.93 -16.06
CA SER A 132 -46.23 37.14 -15.08
C SER A 132 -45.19 36.02 -14.95
N CYS A 133 -45.38 34.83 -15.53
CA CYS A 133 -44.40 33.74 -15.36
C CYS A 133 -43.13 33.90 -16.21
N HIS A 134 -43.16 34.68 -17.30
CA HIS A 134 -41.98 34.85 -18.16
C HIS A 134 -40.89 35.77 -17.56
N ILE A 135 -41.24 36.67 -16.64
CA ILE A 135 -40.29 37.65 -16.09
C ILE A 135 -39.37 37.01 -15.05
N VAL A 136 -39.85 36.02 -14.29
CA VAL A 136 -39.03 35.35 -13.27
C VAL A 136 -38.00 34.40 -13.90
N SER A 137 -38.30 33.82 -15.07
CA SER A 137 -37.35 32.94 -15.75
C SER A 137 -36.15 33.66 -16.36
N ILE A 138 -36.28 34.93 -16.76
CA ILE A 138 -35.16 35.67 -17.35
C ILE A 138 -34.17 36.14 -16.27
N HIS A 139 -34.65 36.53 -15.09
CA HIS A 139 -33.77 37.03 -14.02
C HIS A 139 -32.98 35.92 -13.31
N ALA A 140 -33.43 34.66 -13.38
CA ALA A 140 -32.72 33.51 -12.80
C ALA A 140 -31.63 32.91 -13.72
N LEU A 141 -31.50 33.37 -14.96
CA LEU A 141 -30.49 32.93 -15.94
C LEU A 141 -29.31 33.91 -16.09
N SER A 142 -29.30 35.04 -15.37
CA SER A 142 -28.25 36.08 -15.45
C SER A 142 -27.45 36.28 -14.15
N ILE A 143 -27.51 35.34 -13.20
CA ILE A 143 -26.66 35.24 -12.00
C ILE A 143 -26.06 33.84 -11.97
#